data_AF-A0A0B2VQA7-F1
#
_entry.id   AF-A0A0B2VQA7-F1
#
_cell.length_a   1.000
_cell.length_b   1.000
_cell.length_c   1.000
_cell.angle_alpha   90.00
_cell.angle_beta   90.00
_cell.angle_gamma   90.00
#
_symmetry.space_group_name_H-M   'P 1'
#
loop_
_entity.id
_entity.type
_entity.pdbx_description
1 polymer ?
#
loop_
_entity_poly.entity_id
_entity_poly.type
_entity_poly.pdbx_seq_one_letter_code
_entity_poly.pdbx_strand_id
1 'polypeptide(L)' 'KCFLAPVERRNAGTLLPTTQKYVAPGTMIISDLLAAYSAGSPKGYQHLTVDHSINLVDPSTAATSSIESPWQMFQAEH' A
#
# COMPACT_ATOMS: atom_id res chain seq x y z
N LYS A 1 3.73 13.47 6.11
CA LYS A 1 3.17 12.88 7.35
C LYS A 1 2.71 11.47 7.01
N CYS A 2 3.20 10.45 7.72
CA CYS A 2 2.83 9.04 7.55
C CYS A 2 2.17 8.53 8.84
N PHE A 3 1.46 7.40 8.76
CA PHE A 3 0.88 6.74 9.92
C PHE A 3 0.98 5.22 9.75
N LEU A 4 1.01 4.51 10.88
CA LEU A 4 0.89 3.06 10.95
C LEU A 4 -0.46 2.73 11.58
N ALA A 5 -1.19 1.80 10.99
CA ALA A 5 -2.47 1.32 11.52
C ALA A 5 -2.44 -0.22 11.59
N PRO A 6 -2.66 -0.81 12.78
CA PRO A 6 -2.77 -2.26 12.88
C PRO A 6 -4.03 -2.74 12.16
N VAL A 7 -3.90 -3.84 11.41
CA VAL A 7 -5.01 -4.49 10.71
C VAL A 7 -5.10 -5.94 11.18
N GLU A 8 -6.31 -6.41 11.46
CA GLU A 8 -6.53 -7.75 11.99
C GLU A 8 -6.16 -8.85 10.99
N ARG A 9 -6.46 -8.62 9.70
CA ARG A 9 -6.16 -9.57 8.61
C ARG A 9 -5.63 -8.83 7.39
N ARG A 10 -4.63 -9.42 6.73
CA ARG A 10 -4.05 -8.91 5.48
C ARG A 10 -4.86 -9.39 4.26
N ASN A 11 -6.15 -9.06 4.21
CA ASN A 11 -7.05 -9.44 3.11
C ASN A 11 -7.89 -8.27 2.59
N ALA A 12 -8.57 -8.45 1.46
CA ALA A 12 -9.39 -7.41 0.83
C ALA A 12 -10.47 -6.83 1.77
N GLY A 13 -11.12 -7.70 2.55
CA GLY A 13 -12.20 -7.34 3.45
C GLY A 13 -11.77 -6.41 4.59
N THR A 14 -10.49 -6.46 4.99
CA THR A 14 -9.95 -5.55 6.01
C THR A 14 -9.24 -4.35 5.39
N LEU A 15 -8.49 -4.55 4.30
CA LEU A 15 -7.67 -3.49 3.70
C LEU A 15 -8.48 -2.46 2.91
N LEU A 16 -9.50 -2.87 2.15
CA LEU A 16 -10.30 -1.91 1.36
C LEU A 16 -11.04 -0.90 2.25
N PRO A 17 -11.75 -1.32 3.33
CA PRO A 17 -12.41 -0.36 4.23
C PRO A 17 -11.40 0.50 5.00
N THR A 18 -10.25 -0.06 5.38
CA THR A 18 -9.18 0.70 6.04
C THR A 18 -8.66 1.80 5.13
N THR A 19 -8.37 1.47 3.87
CA THR A 19 -7.94 2.45 2.87
C THR A 19 -9.00 3.54 2.66
N GLN A 20 -10.28 3.19 2.52
CA GLN A 20 -11.36 4.18 2.38
C GLN A 20 -11.54 5.09 3.60
N LYS A 21 -11.24 4.59 4.81
CA LYS A 21 -11.32 5.36 6.04
C LYS A 21 -10.21 6.40 6.17
N TYR A 22 -9.01 6.09 5.71
CA TYR A 22 -7.81 6.91 5.95
C TYR A 22 -7.27 7.61 4.71
N VAL A 23 -7.68 7.22 3.50
CA VAL A 23 -7.23 7.78 2.23
C VAL A 23 -8.38 8.51 1.56
N ALA A 24 -8.18 9.79 1.24
CA ALA A 24 -9.19 10.63 0.62
C ALA A 24 -9.58 10.10 -0.78
N PRO A 25 -10.87 10.06 -1.14
CA PRO A 25 -11.29 9.71 -2.50
C PRO A 25 -10.66 10.63 -3.55
N GLY A 26 -10.36 10.09 -4.73
CA GLY A 26 -9.74 10.83 -5.84
C GLY A 26 -8.22 10.96 -5.73
N THR A 27 -7.59 10.46 -4.66
CA THR A 27 -6.13 10.41 -4.57
C THR A 27 -5.57 9.12 -5.18
N MET A 28 -4.26 9.13 -5.39
CA MET A 28 -3.51 7.97 -5.87
C MET A 28 -3.15 7.04 -4.71
N ILE A 29 -3.35 5.73 -4.92
CA ILE A 29 -2.85 4.67 -4.07
C ILE A 29 -1.73 3.97 -4.83
N ILE A 30 -0.58 3.80 -4.17
CA ILE A 30 0.53 2.98 -4.67
C ILE A 30 0.71 1.86 -3.65
N SER A 31 0.63 0.60 -4.10
CA SER A 31 0.83 -0.55 -3.23
C SER A 31 1.66 -1.62 -3.92
N ASP A 32 2.32 -2.45 -3.12
CA ASP A 32 2.85 -3.71 -3.62
C ASP A 32 1.67 -4.57 -4.10
N LEU A 33 1.92 -5.40 -5.12
CA LEU A 33 0.93 -6.27 -5.76
C LEU A 33 0.38 -7.34 -4.79
N LEU A 34 -0.46 -6.91 -3.84
CA LEU A 34 -1.05 -7.77 -2.84
C LEU A 34 -2.33 -8.39 -3.39
N ALA A 35 -2.49 -9.70 -3.19
CA ALA A 35 -3.69 -10.45 -3.57
C ALA A 35 -5.00 -9.85 -2.98
N ALA A 36 -4.92 -9.06 -1.92
CA ALA A 36 -6.06 -8.32 -1.37
C ALA A 36 -6.63 -7.26 -2.33
N TYR A 37 -5.83 -6.75 -3.26
CA TYR A 37 -6.24 -5.76 -4.26
C TYR A 37 -6.47 -6.37 -5.65
N SER A 38 -6.27 -7.68 -5.83
CA SER A 38 -6.53 -8.36 -7.11
C SER A 38 -8.01 -8.37 -7.49
N ALA A 39 -8.90 -8.22 -6.52
CA ALA A 39 -10.35 -8.09 -6.73
C ALA A 39 -10.78 -6.73 -7.32
N GLY A 40 -9.82 -5.83 -7.58
CA GLY A 40 -10.04 -4.51 -8.16
C GLY A 40 -9.64 -3.38 -7.21
N SER A 41 -9.26 -2.24 -7.78
CA SER A 41 -9.01 -1.02 -7.00
C SER A 41 -10.29 -0.56 -6.30
N PRO A 42 -10.20 0.01 -5.09
CA PRO A 42 -11.36 0.64 -4.48
C PRO A 42 -11.90 1.72 -5.44
N LYS A 43 -13.22 1.73 -5.64
CA LYS A 43 -13.87 2.69 -6.55
C LYS A 43 -13.53 4.12 -6.11
N GLY A 44 -13.14 4.97 -7.07
CA GLY A 44 -12.79 6.36 -6.82
C GLY A 44 -11.33 6.62 -6.52
N TYR A 45 -10.44 5.63 -6.68
CA TYR A 45 -8.99 5.80 -6.52
C TYR A 45 -8.26 5.41 -7.80
N GLN A 46 -7.20 6.17 -8.12
CA GLN A 46 -6.20 5.71 -9.09
C GLN A 46 -5.24 4.78 -8.36
N HIS A 47 -5.15 3.53 -8.77
CA HIS A 47 -4.33 2.52 -8.09
C HIS A 47 -3.19 2.06 -8.99
N LEU A 48 -1.98 2.33 -8.56
CA LEU A 48 -0.75 1.79 -9.14
C LEU A 48 -0.25 0.63 -8.27
N THR A 49 0.19 -0.44 -8.93
CA THR A 49 0.73 -1.61 -8.25
C THR A 49 2.17 -1.84 -8.67
N VAL A 50 3.05 -2.09 -7.71
CA VAL A 50 4.43 -2.51 -7.97
C VAL A 50 4.53 -4.02 -7.79
N ASP A 51 4.99 -4.70 -8.83
CA ASP A 51 5.28 -6.13 -8.79
C ASP A 51 6.76 -6.34 -8.46
N HIS A 52 7.03 -6.67 -7.19
CA HIS A 52 8.38 -6.96 -6.69
C HIS A 52 8.98 -8.26 -7.23
N SER A 53 8.21 -9.10 -7.91
CA SER A 53 8.76 -10.28 -8.60
C SER A 53 9.47 -9.91 -9.91
N ILE A 54 9.20 -8.72 -10.45
CA ILE A 54 9.75 -8.21 -11.72
C ILE A 54 10.70 -7.04 -11.47
N ASN A 55 10.36 -6.13 -10.55
CA ASN A 55 11.15 -4.95 -10.22
C ASN A 55 11.41 -4.87 -8.70
N LEU A 56 12.66 -5.04 -8.25
CA LEU A 56 13.05 -4.78 -6.85
C LEU A 56 12.87 -3.30 -6.45
N VAL A 57 12.96 -2.41 -7.44
CA VAL A 57 12.63 -0.99 -7.36
C VAL A 57 12.06 -0.65 -8.73
N ASP A 58 10.79 -0.28 -8.82
CA ASP A 58 10.27 0.26 -10.07
C ASP A 58 10.80 1.70 -10.27
N PRO A 59 11.58 1.98 -11.33
CA PRO A 59 12.18 3.30 -11.53
C PRO A 59 11.14 4.38 -11.88
N SER A 60 9.93 4.01 -12.27
CA SER A 60 8.83 4.94 -12.59
C SER A 60 7.96 5.26 -11.38
N THR A 61 7.89 4.38 -10.40
CA THR A 61 7.04 4.52 -9.20
C THR A 61 7.86 4.43 -7.92
N ALA A 62 8.94 5.22 -7.80
CA ALA A 62 9.84 5.36 -6.65
C ALA A 62 9.19 5.64 -5.26
N ALA A 63 7.87 5.49 -5.15
CA ALA A 63 7.07 5.65 -3.95
C ALA A 63 7.08 4.42 -3.02
N THR A 64 7.37 3.19 -3.48
CA THR A 64 7.40 2.01 -2.58
C THR A 64 8.58 2.04 -1.63
N SER A 65 9.77 2.42 -2.12
CA SER A 65 10.97 2.63 -1.30
C SER A 65 10.76 3.70 -0.21
N SER A 66 9.88 4.68 -0.47
CA SER A 66 9.51 5.71 0.51
C SER A 66 8.72 5.18 1.71
N ILE A 67 8.13 3.97 1.61
CA ILE A 67 7.38 3.31 2.70
C ILE A 67 8.21 2.17 3.32
N GLU A 68 9.01 1.48 2.53
CA GLU A 68 9.83 0.35 2.98
C GLU A 68 10.94 0.76 3.96
N SER A 69 11.70 1.84 3.69
CA SER A 69 12.77 2.25 4.60
C SER A 69 12.25 2.68 5.98
N PRO A 70 11.18 3.51 6.09
CA PRO A 70 10.58 3.80 7.40
C PRO A 70 10.03 2.55 8.11
N TRP A 71 9.50 1.58 7.36
CA TRP A 71 9.02 0.33 7.95
C TRP A 71 10.16 -0.52 8.53
N GLN A 72 11.28 -0.64 7.80
CA GLN A 72 12.46 -1.34 8.31
C GLN A 72 13.02 -0.71 9.58
N MET A 73 13.05 0.62 9.66
CA MET A 73 13.46 1.33 10.88
C MET A 73 12.51 1.04 12.04
N PHE A 74 11.20 1.11 11.81
CA PHE A 74 10.19 0.77 12.82
C PHE A 74 10.36 -0.67 13.34
N GLN A 75 10.61 -1.64 12.46
CA GLN A 75 10.86 -3.03 12.84
C GLN A 75 12.19 -3.25 13.60
N ALA A 76 13.19 -2.39 13.40
CA ALA A 76 14.46 -2.49 14.11
C ALA A 76 14.37 -1.95 15.54
N GLU A 77 13.44 -1.01 15.79
CA GLU A 77 13.26 -0.36 17.08
C GLU A 77 12.27 -1.10 17.99
N HIS A 78 11.46 -2.04 17.49
CA HIS A 78 10.36 -2.70 18.20
C HIS A 78 10.36 -4.21 17.98
#